data_AF-A0A1V4YZI6-F1
#
_entry.id   AF-A0A1V4YZI6-F1
#
_cell.length_a   1.000
_cell.length_b   1.000
_cell.length_c   1.000
_cell.angle_alpha   90.00
_cell.angle_beta   90.00
_cell.angle_gamma   90.00
#
_symmetry.space_group_name_H-M   'P 1'
#
loop_
_entity.id
_entity.type
_entity.pdbx_description
1 polymer ?
#
loop_
_entity_poly.entity_id
_entity_poly.type
_entity_poly.pdbx_seq_one_letter_code
_entity_poly.pdbx_strand_id
1 'polypeptide(L)'
;MQEELYRAIFERRSVRKFEDVELKEGVLARLRKFTSEVRPLFPEIRTDFRVVGPEDVKGLFKVKAPHYMVAFSERKDGDAANAGFMLQQVDLHLVSIGLGSCWQGGPRLTRSSREGSELDPVILLAFGIPLRDERRRVVSDFDRRPLSEITEISGHDDILEAARLAPSAMNRQPWYFTAGENGSINVYAARSAVGERMNLVSAGIALCHMWLAAAHQGLSVGFDREPDETPGPKGYDYVATMITRHASGAQSQGANGVKVGRQVS
;
A
#
# COMPACT_ATOMS: atom_id res chain seq x y z
N MET A 1 10.43 7.59 9.21
CA MET A 1 9.29 7.57 8.27
C MET A 1 9.12 6.22 7.58
N GLN A 2 9.89 5.82 6.55
CA GLN A 2 9.67 4.51 5.87
C GLN A 2 9.73 3.31 6.82
N GLU A 3 10.71 3.29 7.73
CA GLU A 3 10.83 2.25 8.78
C GLU A 3 9.60 2.18 9.71
N GLU A 4 9.00 3.32 10.06
CA GLU A 4 7.79 3.36 10.90
C GLU A 4 6.57 2.83 10.12
N LEU A 5 6.48 3.16 8.83
CA LEU A 5 5.42 2.63 7.96
C LEU A 5 5.58 1.11 7.76
N TYR A 6 6.80 0.62 7.60
CA TYR A 6 7.08 -0.81 7.50
C TYR A 6 6.63 -1.55 8.77
N ARG A 7 6.99 -1.06 9.97
CA ARG A 7 6.52 -1.64 11.24
C ARG A 7 4.99 -1.65 11.35
N ALA A 8 4.35 -0.57 10.90
CA ALA A 8 2.90 -0.46 10.92
C ALA A 8 2.18 -1.53 10.08
N ILE A 9 2.83 -2.16 9.09
CA ILE A 9 2.25 -3.27 8.30
C ILE A 9 1.76 -4.39 9.21
N PHE A 10 2.57 -4.74 10.21
CA PHE A 10 2.32 -5.87 11.11
C PHE A 10 1.31 -5.56 12.22
N GLU A 11 1.09 -4.27 12.51
CA GLU A 11 0.12 -3.81 13.52
C GLU A 11 -1.25 -3.49 12.91
N ARG A 12 -1.29 -3.10 11.63
CA ARG A 12 -2.47 -2.56 10.97
C ARG A 12 -3.65 -3.53 11.05
N ARG A 13 -4.84 -3.03 11.42
CA ARG A 13 -6.14 -3.72 11.31
C ARG A 13 -7.21 -2.73 10.86
N SER A 14 -8.26 -3.20 10.18
CA SER A 14 -9.40 -2.34 9.85
C SER A 14 -10.20 -2.00 11.12
N VAL A 15 -10.10 -0.76 11.57
CA VAL A 15 -10.86 -0.21 12.70
C VAL A 15 -12.17 0.38 12.19
N ARG A 16 -13.30 -0.06 12.75
CA ARG A 16 -14.64 0.39 12.33
C ARG A 16 -15.43 1.09 13.43
N LYS A 17 -14.81 1.28 14.59
CA LYS A 17 -15.40 1.93 15.76
C LYS A 17 -14.40 2.94 16.31
N PHE A 18 -14.82 4.19 16.33
CA PHE A 18 -13.99 5.32 16.74
C PHE A 18 -14.65 6.07 17.89
N GLU A 19 -13.83 6.76 18.67
CA GLU A 19 -14.33 7.80 19.58
C GLU A 19 -15.04 8.88 18.77
N ASP A 20 -16.10 9.44 19.35
CA ASP A 20 -16.89 10.52 18.74
C ASP A 20 -16.25 11.88 19.07
N VAL A 21 -14.98 12.02 18.70
CA VAL A 21 -14.15 13.18 19.01
C VAL A 21 -13.38 13.60 17.76
N GLU A 22 -13.47 14.88 17.41
CA GLU A 22 -12.66 15.45 16.35
C GLU A 22 -11.18 15.52 16.75
N LEU A 23 -10.30 15.15 15.82
CA LEU A 23 -8.87 15.26 16.02
C LEU A 23 -8.47 16.74 16.13
N LYS A 24 -7.55 17.03 17.05
CA LYS A 24 -6.97 18.37 17.21
C LYS A 24 -6.37 18.85 15.89
N GLU A 25 -6.51 20.14 15.59
CA GLU A 25 -6.00 20.73 14.34
C GLU A 25 -4.50 20.46 14.11
N GLY A 26 -3.69 20.45 15.17
CA GLY A 26 -2.26 20.10 15.03
C GLY A 26 -2.00 18.69 14.49
N VAL A 27 -2.91 17.72 14.72
CA VAL A 27 -2.85 16.38 14.11
C VAL A 27 -3.24 16.45 12.64
N LEU A 28 -4.34 17.13 12.33
CA LEU A 28 -4.83 17.29 10.95
C LEU A 28 -3.82 18.03 10.06
N ALA A 29 -3.19 19.09 10.56
CA ALA A 29 -2.14 19.82 9.87
C ALA A 29 -0.92 18.95 9.56
N ARG A 30 -0.50 18.09 10.50
CA ARG A 30 0.59 17.12 10.25
C ARG A 30 0.20 16.07 9.22
N LEU A 31 -1.06 15.60 9.23
CA LEU A 31 -1.56 14.69 8.21
C LEU A 31 -1.58 15.33 6.82
N ARG A 32 -2.03 16.59 6.70
CA ARG A 32 -2.00 17.34 5.42
C ARG A 32 -0.57 17.49 4.90
N LYS A 33 0.40 17.77 5.78
CA LYS A 33 1.82 17.80 5.43
C LYS A 33 2.29 16.42 4.94
N PHE A 34 2.01 15.36 5.70
CA PHE A 34 2.39 14.00 5.32
C PHE A 34 1.82 13.61 3.95
N THR A 35 0.54 13.92 3.68
CA THR A 35 -0.08 13.63 2.37
C THR A 35 0.54 14.37 1.20
N SER A 36 1.19 15.51 1.43
CA SER A 36 1.94 16.21 0.36
C SER A 36 3.31 15.60 0.07
N GLU A 37 3.80 14.73 0.95
CA GLU A 37 5.14 14.11 0.89
C GLU A 37 5.08 12.61 0.54
N VAL A 38 3.89 12.02 0.41
CA VAL A 38 3.76 10.59 0.04
C VAL A 38 4.34 10.34 -1.35
N ARG A 39 4.99 9.19 -1.50
CA ARG A 39 5.56 8.77 -2.77
C ARG A 39 4.44 8.33 -3.73
N PRO A 40 4.31 8.89 -4.93
CA PRO A 40 3.44 8.31 -5.95
C PRO A 40 4.01 7.00 -6.51
N LEU A 41 3.15 6.06 -6.87
CA LEU A 41 3.53 4.90 -7.69
C LEU A 41 3.90 5.37 -9.10
N PHE A 42 3.10 6.29 -9.64
CA PHE A 42 3.21 6.88 -10.97
C PHE A 42 3.23 8.41 -10.83
N PRO A 43 4.43 9.04 -10.78
CA PRO A 43 4.57 10.49 -10.53
C PRO A 43 3.90 11.39 -11.56
N GLU A 44 3.65 10.89 -12.76
CA GLU A 44 3.04 11.61 -13.87
C GLU A 44 1.50 11.66 -13.79
N ILE A 45 0.88 11.08 -12.77
CA ILE A 45 -0.55 11.19 -12.49
C ILE A 45 -0.77 12.24 -11.40
N ARG A 46 -1.49 13.30 -11.73
CA ARG A 46 -1.89 14.31 -10.75
C ARG A 46 -2.89 13.74 -9.74
N THR A 47 -2.61 13.98 -8.47
CA THR A 47 -3.40 13.49 -7.34
C THR A 47 -3.56 14.59 -6.28
N ASP A 48 -4.57 14.44 -5.43
CA ASP A 48 -4.83 15.32 -4.29
C ASP A 48 -5.42 14.51 -3.13
N PHE A 49 -5.21 14.98 -1.89
CA PHE A 49 -5.74 14.37 -0.68
C PHE A 49 -6.51 15.40 0.14
N ARG A 50 -7.74 15.05 0.54
CA ARG A 50 -8.57 15.94 1.38
C ARG A 50 -9.11 15.21 2.58
N VAL A 51 -8.99 15.86 3.73
CA VAL A 51 -9.74 15.48 4.93
C VAL A 51 -11.11 16.14 4.87
N VAL A 52 -12.16 15.33 5.04
CA VAL A 52 -13.57 15.76 5.06
C VAL A 52 -14.30 15.21 6.28
N GLY A 53 -15.39 15.86 6.67
CA GLY A 53 -16.22 15.47 7.80
C GLY A 53 -17.25 14.38 7.45
N PRO A 54 -17.95 13.82 8.46
CA PRO A 54 -18.96 12.79 8.24
C PRO A 54 -20.15 13.26 7.39
N GLU A 55 -20.53 14.53 7.43
CA GLU A 55 -21.57 15.15 6.62
C GLU A 55 -21.27 15.14 5.13
N ASP A 56 -19.99 15.12 4.75
CA ASP A 56 -19.53 15.12 3.36
C ASP A 56 -19.56 13.73 2.72
N VAL A 57 -19.84 12.67 3.47
CA VAL A 57 -19.77 11.28 3.01
C VAL A 57 -21.12 10.58 3.15
N LYS A 58 -21.57 9.91 2.08
CA LYS A 58 -22.82 9.12 2.08
C LYS A 58 -22.67 7.81 1.33
N GLY A 59 -23.51 6.83 1.65
CA GLY A 59 -23.58 5.56 0.92
C GLY A 59 -23.74 4.35 1.84
N LEU A 60 -23.89 3.19 1.21
CA LEU A 60 -24.00 1.91 1.90
C LEU A 60 -22.68 1.54 2.57
N PHE A 61 -22.77 0.80 3.69
CA PHE A 61 -21.63 0.30 4.46
C PHE A 61 -20.65 1.38 4.96
N LYS A 62 -21.10 2.65 5.03
CA LYS A 62 -20.33 3.75 5.61
C LYS A 62 -20.02 3.46 7.07
N VAL A 63 -18.73 3.33 7.38
CA VAL A 63 -18.25 3.29 8.77
C VAL A 63 -18.48 4.67 9.40
N LYS A 64 -19.10 4.75 10.58
CA LYS A 64 -19.20 6.01 11.35
C LYS A 64 -17.80 6.37 11.87
N ALA A 65 -17.25 7.49 11.41
CA ALA A 65 -15.95 8.02 11.82
C ALA A 65 -15.99 9.55 11.89
N PRO A 66 -15.14 10.18 12.72
CA PRO A 66 -15.07 11.64 12.81
C PRO A 66 -14.42 12.28 11.58
N HIS A 67 -13.56 11.55 10.86
CA HIS A 67 -12.85 12.06 9.68
C HIS A 67 -12.76 11.02 8.56
N TYR A 68 -12.69 11.51 7.33
CA TYR A 68 -12.41 10.70 6.14
C TYR A 68 -11.32 11.37 5.31
N MET A 69 -10.32 10.59 4.91
CA MET A 69 -9.35 10.99 3.89
C MET A 69 -9.87 10.54 2.53
N VAL A 70 -9.90 11.45 1.56
CA VAL A 70 -10.30 11.17 0.19
C VAL A 70 -9.07 11.28 -0.70
N ALA A 71 -8.78 10.22 -1.45
CA ALA A 71 -7.79 10.27 -2.52
C ALA A 71 -8.49 10.69 -3.83
N PHE A 72 -7.99 11.76 -4.44
CA PHE A 72 -8.40 12.23 -5.75
C PHE A 72 -7.31 11.94 -6.79
N SER A 73 -7.72 11.72 -8.03
CA SER A 73 -6.80 11.54 -9.15
C SER A 73 -7.39 12.15 -10.42
N GLU A 74 -6.54 12.59 -11.33
CA GLU A 74 -6.97 12.78 -12.71
C GLU A 74 -7.31 11.43 -13.34
N ARG A 75 -8.19 11.43 -14.34
CA ARG A 75 -8.52 10.21 -15.10
C ARG A 75 -7.37 9.88 -16.03
N LYS A 76 -6.62 8.87 -15.66
CA LYS A 76 -5.50 8.34 -16.42
C LYS A 76 -5.38 6.87 -16.11
N ASP A 77 -4.89 6.08 -17.07
CA ASP A 77 -4.61 4.67 -16.81
C ASP A 77 -3.73 4.55 -15.57
N GLY A 78 -3.94 3.51 -14.76
CA GLY A 78 -3.27 3.24 -13.49
C GLY A 78 -3.54 4.23 -12.34
N ASP A 79 -4.48 5.18 -12.49
CA ASP A 79 -4.92 6.09 -11.43
C ASP A 79 -5.32 5.37 -10.13
N ALA A 80 -6.05 4.26 -10.25
CA ALA A 80 -6.56 3.49 -9.13
C ALA A 80 -5.43 2.82 -8.33
N ALA A 81 -4.46 2.22 -9.00
CA ALA A 81 -3.28 1.64 -8.35
C ALA A 81 -2.42 2.73 -7.70
N ASN A 82 -2.25 3.87 -8.37
CA ASN A 82 -1.52 5.00 -7.80
C ASN A 82 -2.18 5.53 -6.51
N ALA A 83 -3.50 5.73 -6.54
CA ALA A 83 -4.26 6.16 -5.36
C ALA A 83 -4.17 5.14 -4.22
N GLY A 84 -4.26 3.84 -4.54
CA GLY A 84 -4.09 2.76 -3.55
C GLY A 84 -2.70 2.78 -2.90
N PHE A 85 -1.65 2.92 -3.70
CA PHE A 85 -0.26 2.99 -3.23
C PHE A 85 -0.02 4.20 -2.32
N MET A 86 -0.49 5.37 -2.73
CA MET A 86 -0.29 6.61 -1.99
C MET A 86 -1.11 6.64 -0.70
N LEU A 87 -2.40 6.27 -0.76
CA LEU A 87 -3.27 6.27 0.42
C LEU A 87 -2.89 5.17 1.41
N GLN A 88 -2.23 4.08 0.97
CA GLN A 88 -1.70 3.06 1.88
C GLN A 88 -0.55 3.59 2.76
N GLN A 89 0.26 4.54 2.27
CA GLN A 89 1.25 5.21 3.10
C GLN A 89 0.58 6.01 4.24
N VAL A 90 -0.53 6.68 3.91
CA VAL A 90 -1.35 7.41 4.90
C VAL A 90 -1.98 6.45 5.90
N ASP A 91 -2.54 5.34 5.43
CA ASP A 91 -3.11 4.27 6.26
C ASP A 91 -2.11 3.76 7.30
N LEU A 92 -0.90 3.43 6.86
CA LEU A 92 0.18 2.97 7.75
C LEU A 92 0.66 4.08 8.69
N HIS A 93 0.72 5.33 8.22
CA HIS A 93 1.10 6.46 9.07
C HIS A 93 0.09 6.68 10.20
N LEU A 94 -1.22 6.59 9.91
CA LEU A 94 -2.27 6.69 10.92
C LEU A 94 -2.05 5.66 12.05
N VAL A 95 -1.73 4.41 11.69
CA VAL A 95 -1.38 3.37 12.67
C VAL A 95 -0.15 3.76 13.49
N SER A 96 0.91 4.28 12.85
CA SER A 96 2.17 4.68 13.52
C SER A 96 1.98 5.81 14.56
N ILE A 97 0.94 6.63 14.44
CA ILE A 97 0.61 7.71 15.37
C ILE A 97 -0.56 7.37 16.31
N GLY A 98 -0.95 6.08 16.38
CA GLY A 98 -1.96 5.57 17.31
C GLY A 98 -3.42 5.76 16.86
N LEU A 99 -3.65 6.10 15.58
CA LEU A 99 -4.99 6.21 15.01
C LEU A 99 -5.41 4.92 14.31
N GLY A 100 -6.72 4.70 14.22
CA GLY A 100 -7.32 3.61 13.46
C GLY A 100 -7.81 4.08 12.10
N SER A 101 -7.96 3.15 11.16
CA SER A 101 -8.49 3.44 9.83
C SER A 101 -9.34 2.30 9.26
N CYS A 102 -10.21 2.61 8.29
CA CYS A 102 -10.87 1.61 7.45
C CYS A 102 -11.13 2.13 6.04
N TRP A 103 -10.59 1.42 5.05
CA TRP A 103 -10.86 1.63 3.63
C TRP A 103 -12.37 1.56 3.33
N GLN A 104 -12.89 2.52 2.56
CA GLN A 104 -14.31 2.71 2.25
C GLN A 104 -14.55 2.67 0.73
N GLY A 105 -14.85 1.49 0.19
CA GLY A 105 -15.13 1.31 -1.24
C GLY A 105 -16.59 1.54 -1.67
N GLY A 106 -17.53 1.54 -0.73
CA GLY A 106 -18.96 1.77 -1.00
C GLY A 106 -19.40 3.23 -0.85
N PRO A 107 -19.00 3.92 0.24
CA PRO A 107 -19.32 5.34 0.44
C PRO A 107 -18.67 6.24 -0.62
N ARG A 108 -19.30 7.39 -0.84
CA ARG A 108 -18.85 8.43 -1.77
C ARG A 108 -19.08 9.81 -1.16
N LEU A 109 -18.38 10.80 -1.69
CA LEU A 109 -18.65 12.19 -1.37
C LEU A 109 -20.09 12.60 -1.76
N THR A 110 -20.66 13.54 -1.01
CA THR A 110 -21.86 14.25 -1.45
C THR A 110 -21.57 15.05 -2.72
N ARG A 111 -22.64 15.56 -3.35
CA ARG A 111 -22.49 16.32 -4.59
C ARG A 111 -21.75 17.64 -4.35
N SER A 112 -22.15 18.39 -3.32
CA SER A 112 -21.51 19.65 -2.95
C SER A 112 -20.04 19.48 -2.58
N SER A 113 -19.69 18.41 -1.84
CA SER A 113 -18.29 18.15 -1.44
C SER A 113 -17.41 17.65 -2.60
N ARG A 114 -18.02 17.28 -3.73
CA ARG A 114 -17.30 16.91 -4.96
C ARG A 114 -17.07 18.12 -5.87
N GLU A 115 -17.95 19.12 -5.83
CA GLU A 115 -17.88 20.31 -6.67
C GLU A 115 -16.61 21.12 -6.33
N GLY A 116 -15.92 21.64 -7.36
CA GLY A 116 -14.69 22.45 -7.20
C GLY A 116 -13.36 21.72 -7.31
N SER A 117 -13.35 20.43 -7.69
CA SER A 117 -12.12 19.69 -8.04
C SER A 117 -12.10 19.36 -9.53
N GLU A 118 -10.97 19.59 -10.21
CA GLU A 118 -10.72 19.04 -11.56
C GLU A 118 -10.37 17.55 -11.53
N LEU A 119 -10.08 17.00 -10.33
CA LEU A 119 -9.75 15.60 -10.10
C LEU A 119 -10.96 14.83 -9.56
N ASP A 120 -11.04 13.55 -9.90
CA ASP A 120 -12.12 12.67 -9.46
C ASP A 120 -11.78 11.93 -8.16
N PRO A 121 -12.74 11.78 -7.22
CA PRO A 121 -12.52 10.97 -6.03
C PRO A 121 -12.41 9.49 -6.42
N VAL A 122 -11.32 8.85 -5.99
CA VAL A 122 -11.02 7.44 -6.28
C VAL A 122 -11.50 6.53 -5.16
N ILE A 123 -11.11 6.84 -3.92
CA ILE A 123 -11.34 5.98 -2.76
C ILE A 123 -11.27 6.79 -1.46
N LEU A 124 -11.99 6.33 -0.43
CA LEU A 124 -12.05 6.96 0.88
C LEU A 124 -11.40 6.07 1.95
N LEU A 125 -10.85 6.70 2.98
CA LEU A 125 -10.32 6.06 4.19
C LEU A 125 -10.94 6.74 5.42
N ALA A 126 -11.82 6.04 6.12
CA ALA A 126 -12.35 6.52 7.40
C ALA A 126 -11.25 6.43 8.47
N PHE A 127 -11.11 7.43 9.35
CA PHE A 127 -10.09 7.41 10.40
C PHE A 127 -10.49 8.20 11.65
N GLY A 128 -9.82 7.90 12.76
CA GLY A 128 -10.05 8.54 14.06
C GLY A 128 -9.35 7.80 15.19
N ILE A 129 -9.60 8.23 16.43
CA ILE A 129 -9.13 7.52 17.62
C ILE A 129 -9.93 6.22 17.75
N PRO A 130 -9.28 5.04 17.78
CA PRO A 130 -10.00 3.78 17.87
C PRO A 130 -10.63 3.63 19.27
N LEU A 131 -11.86 3.11 19.38
CA LEU A 131 -12.50 2.90 20.69
C LEU A 131 -11.75 1.88 21.58
N ARG A 132 -10.97 1.00 20.96
CA ARG A 132 -10.17 -0.06 21.60
C ARG A 132 -8.90 -0.26 20.78
N ASP A 133 -7.84 -0.76 21.41
CA ASP A 133 -6.65 -1.17 20.66
C ASP A 133 -6.98 -2.42 19.84
N GLU A 134 -7.15 -2.22 18.53
CA GLU A 134 -7.46 -3.26 17.54
C GLU A 134 -6.19 -3.73 16.80
N ARG A 135 -5.00 -3.26 17.19
CA ARG A 135 -3.76 -3.61 16.51
C ARG A 135 -3.47 -5.09 16.62
N ARG A 136 -2.96 -5.62 15.52
CA ARG A 136 -2.43 -6.98 15.47
C ARG A 136 -1.12 -7.07 16.24
N ARG A 137 -0.85 -8.24 16.80
CA ARG A 137 0.33 -8.51 17.62
C ARG A 137 1.20 -9.59 17.00
N VAL A 138 0.58 -10.51 16.25
CA VAL A 138 1.25 -11.65 15.63
C VAL A 138 0.72 -11.88 14.22
N VAL A 139 1.54 -12.49 13.36
CA VAL A 139 1.16 -12.79 11.96
C VAL A 139 -0.08 -13.69 11.88
N SER A 140 -0.31 -14.57 12.86
CA SER A 140 -1.51 -15.41 12.93
C SER A 140 -2.82 -14.63 13.15
N ASP A 141 -2.76 -13.32 13.47
CA ASP A 141 -3.94 -12.45 13.52
C ASP A 141 -4.43 -12.04 12.12
N PHE A 142 -3.68 -12.39 11.06
CA PHE A 142 -4.01 -12.12 9.67
C PHE A 142 -4.68 -13.35 9.04
N ASP A 143 -5.95 -13.20 8.69
CA ASP A 143 -6.63 -14.12 7.79
C ASP A 143 -6.26 -13.79 6.35
N ARG A 144 -5.38 -14.62 5.76
CA ARG A 144 -4.80 -14.43 4.42
C ARG A 144 -4.60 -15.77 3.74
N ARG A 145 -4.74 -15.78 2.42
CA ARG A 145 -4.37 -16.90 1.55
C ARG A 145 -2.89 -17.22 1.75
N PRO A 146 -2.46 -18.49 1.60
CA PRO A 146 -1.06 -18.85 1.63
C PRO A 146 -0.29 -18.20 0.46
N LEU A 147 1.03 -18.02 0.61
CA LEU A 147 1.88 -17.41 -0.44
C LEU A 147 1.74 -18.14 -1.79
N SER A 148 1.70 -19.48 -1.77
CA SER A 148 1.55 -20.32 -2.97
C SER A 148 0.30 -20.05 -3.80
N GLU A 149 -0.70 -19.36 -3.23
CA GLU A 149 -1.94 -18.99 -3.92
C GLU A 149 -1.91 -17.61 -4.58
N ILE A 150 -0.88 -16.80 -4.28
CA ILE A 150 -0.73 -15.43 -4.79
C ILE A 150 0.59 -15.24 -5.57
N THR A 151 1.47 -16.22 -5.58
CA THR A 151 2.72 -16.19 -6.34
C THR A 151 3.29 -17.59 -6.55
N GLU A 152 4.05 -17.74 -7.63
CA GLU A 152 4.90 -18.90 -7.93
C GLU A 152 6.40 -18.58 -7.81
N ILE A 153 6.74 -17.34 -7.44
CA ILE A 153 8.12 -16.90 -7.28
C ILE A 153 8.76 -17.66 -6.11
N SER A 154 10.01 -18.08 -6.32
CA SER A 154 10.88 -18.53 -5.23
C SER A 154 11.87 -17.41 -4.90
N GLY A 155 12.01 -17.10 -3.60
CA GLY A 155 12.78 -15.94 -3.12
C GLY A 155 11.94 -14.66 -2.98
N HIS A 156 12.54 -13.63 -2.40
CA HIS A 156 11.85 -12.40 -1.97
C HIS A 156 10.74 -12.61 -0.92
N ASP A 157 10.85 -13.68 -0.13
CA ASP A 157 9.82 -14.12 0.83
C ASP A 157 9.32 -13.00 1.74
N ASP A 158 10.22 -12.18 2.30
CA ASP A 158 9.87 -11.05 3.17
C ASP A 158 9.06 -9.94 2.44
N ILE A 159 9.36 -9.70 1.17
CA ILE A 159 8.67 -8.69 0.34
C ILE A 159 7.27 -9.19 -0.03
N LEU A 160 7.18 -10.45 -0.45
CA LEU A 160 5.92 -11.10 -0.83
C LEU A 160 5.04 -11.35 0.40
N GLU A 161 5.62 -11.63 1.56
CA GLU A 161 4.91 -11.73 2.83
C GLU A 161 4.30 -10.39 3.23
N ALA A 162 5.05 -9.29 3.13
CA ALA A 162 4.49 -7.96 3.37
C ALA A 162 3.29 -7.68 2.43
N ALA A 163 3.42 -8.01 1.14
CA ALA A 163 2.34 -7.89 0.17
C ALA A 163 1.11 -8.73 0.55
N ARG A 164 1.32 -9.97 1.02
CA ARG A 164 0.27 -10.88 1.49
C ARG A 164 -0.51 -10.28 2.66
N LEU A 165 0.15 -9.59 3.58
CA LEU A 165 -0.49 -8.99 4.75
C LEU A 165 -1.30 -7.72 4.42
N ALA A 166 -1.10 -7.13 3.24
CA ALA A 166 -1.80 -5.92 2.80
C ALA A 166 -3.33 -6.05 2.88
N PRO A 167 -4.06 -4.96 3.19
CA PRO A 167 -5.53 -4.98 3.15
C PRO A 167 -6.05 -5.00 1.71
N SER A 168 -7.22 -5.61 1.50
CA SER A 168 -7.93 -5.57 0.22
C SER A 168 -9.43 -5.46 0.43
N ALA A 169 -10.15 -5.05 -0.61
CA ALA A 169 -11.61 -5.07 -0.60
C ALA A 169 -12.12 -6.47 -0.25
N MET A 170 -12.99 -6.54 0.77
CA MET A 170 -13.59 -7.79 1.29
C MET A 170 -12.58 -8.91 1.59
N ASN A 171 -11.32 -8.57 1.89
CA ASN A 171 -10.24 -9.54 2.09
C ASN A 171 -9.99 -10.49 0.90
N ARG A 172 -10.41 -10.12 -0.32
CA ARG A 172 -10.28 -10.98 -1.52
C ARG A 172 -8.85 -11.26 -1.96
N GLN A 173 -7.89 -10.41 -1.61
CA GLN A 173 -6.48 -10.49 -2.01
C GLN A 173 -6.35 -10.68 -3.53
N PRO A 174 -6.90 -9.74 -4.34
CA PRO A 174 -7.08 -9.93 -5.78
C PRO A 174 -5.80 -9.63 -6.57
N TRP A 175 -4.63 -9.93 -6.01
CA TRP A 175 -3.34 -9.71 -6.64
C TRP A 175 -2.64 -11.04 -6.93
N TYR A 176 -1.76 -11.02 -7.92
CA TYR A 176 -0.86 -12.13 -8.20
C TYR A 176 0.52 -11.59 -8.59
N PHE A 177 1.57 -12.31 -8.21
CA PHE A 177 2.95 -11.91 -8.46
C PHE A 177 3.69 -12.99 -9.24
N THR A 178 4.34 -12.61 -10.33
CA THR A 178 5.23 -13.50 -11.10
C THR A 178 6.63 -12.93 -11.18
N ALA A 179 7.61 -13.80 -11.45
CA ALA A 179 8.96 -13.35 -11.73
C ALA A 179 8.93 -12.58 -13.07
N GLY A 180 9.56 -11.43 -13.09
CA GLY A 180 9.87 -10.70 -14.31
C GLY A 180 11.34 -10.86 -14.68
N GLU A 181 11.76 -10.14 -15.72
CA GLU A 181 13.15 -10.13 -16.14
C GLU A 181 14.09 -9.57 -15.06
N ASN A 182 15.34 -10.05 -15.03
CA ASN A 182 16.42 -9.53 -14.18
C ASN A 182 16.09 -9.49 -12.68
N GLY A 183 15.26 -10.43 -12.19
CA GLY A 183 14.87 -10.49 -10.77
C GLY A 183 13.84 -9.43 -10.36
N SER A 184 13.15 -8.82 -11.33
CA SER A 184 11.99 -7.97 -11.07
C SER A 184 10.76 -8.80 -10.70
N ILE A 185 9.74 -8.14 -10.14
CA ILE A 185 8.47 -8.78 -9.76
C ILE A 185 7.33 -8.10 -10.51
N ASN A 186 6.67 -8.86 -11.38
CA ASN A 186 5.48 -8.40 -12.09
C ASN A 186 4.26 -8.52 -11.18
N VAL A 187 3.47 -7.46 -11.10
CA VAL A 187 2.29 -7.38 -10.25
C VAL A 187 1.04 -7.28 -11.11
N TYR A 188 0.07 -8.14 -10.80
CA TYR A 188 -1.19 -8.23 -11.53
C TYR A 188 -2.39 -8.08 -10.58
N ALA A 189 -3.51 -7.62 -11.13
CA ALA A 189 -4.80 -7.56 -10.45
C ALA A 189 -5.81 -8.50 -11.13
N ALA A 190 -6.60 -9.24 -10.35
CA ALA A 190 -7.62 -10.14 -10.89
C ALA A 190 -8.70 -9.35 -11.63
N ARG A 191 -9.05 -9.80 -12.84
CA ARG A 191 -10.18 -9.25 -13.61
C ARG A 191 -11.47 -9.46 -12.86
N SER A 192 -12.37 -8.47 -12.94
CA SER A 192 -13.70 -8.61 -12.38
C SER A 192 -14.70 -7.74 -13.10
N ALA A 193 -15.84 -8.30 -13.51
CA ALA A 193 -16.95 -7.51 -14.04
C ALA A 193 -17.51 -6.51 -13.02
N VAL A 194 -17.34 -6.80 -11.72
CA VAL A 194 -17.78 -5.93 -10.61
C VAL A 194 -16.61 -5.72 -9.66
N GLY A 195 -16.07 -4.51 -9.63
CA GLY A 195 -14.99 -4.14 -8.70
C GLY A 195 -13.57 -4.22 -9.27
N GLU A 196 -13.39 -4.29 -10.59
CA GLU A 196 -12.09 -4.15 -11.26
C GLU A 196 -11.27 -2.98 -10.70
N ARG A 197 -11.87 -1.78 -10.67
CA ARG A 197 -11.21 -0.58 -10.12
C ARG A 197 -10.75 -0.76 -8.67
N MET A 198 -11.50 -1.52 -7.86
CA MET A 198 -11.13 -1.82 -6.49
C MET A 198 -10.03 -2.87 -6.36
N ASN A 199 -9.94 -3.80 -7.32
CA ASN A 199 -8.82 -4.72 -7.43
C ASN A 199 -7.54 -3.97 -7.79
N LEU A 200 -7.60 -2.98 -8.69
CA LEU A 200 -6.46 -2.11 -9.01
C LEU A 200 -6.00 -1.27 -7.81
N VAL A 201 -6.92 -0.68 -7.03
CA VAL A 201 -6.56 -0.03 -5.75
C VAL A 201 -5.88 -1.04 -4.81
N SER A 202 -6.42 -2.25 -4.70
CA SER A 202 -5.86 -3.31 -3.86
C SER A 202 -4.45 -3.72 -4.30
N ALA A 203 -4.16 -3.75 -5.61
CA ALA A 203 -2.82 -4.01 -6.13
C ALA A 203 -1.85 -2.86 -5.80
N GLY A 204 -2.30 -1.61 -5.89
CA GLY A 204 -1.55 -0.45 -5.43
C GLY A 204 -1.17 -0.51 -3.95
N ILE A 205 -2.11 -0.95 -3.11
CA ILE A 205 -1.86 -1.20 -1.68
C ILE A 205 -0.77 -2.27 -1.50
N ALA A 206 -0.87 -3.40 -2.21
CA ALA A 206 0.14 -4.45 -2.14
C ALA A 206 1.54 -3.96 -2.57
N LEU A 207 1.63 -3.19 -3.67
CA LEU A 207 2.87 -2.55 -4.13
C LEU A 207 3.49 -1.63 -3.08
N CYS A 208 2.68 -0.90 -2.31
CA CYS A 208 3.19 -0.07 -1.20
C CYS A 208 3.83 -0.93 -0.10
N HIS A 209 3.23 -2.08 0.25
CA HIS A 209 3.79 -3.00 1.23
C HIS A 209 5.10 -3.61 0.74
N MET A 210 5.14 -4.02 -0.54
CA MET A 210 6.36 -4.55 -1.17
C MET A 210 7.49 -3.51 -1.18
N TRP A 211 7.19 -2.26 -1.54
CA TRP A 211 8.16 -1.17 -1.52
C TRP A 211 8.75 -0.96 -0.12
N LEU A 212 7.90 -0.88 0.91
CA LEU A 212 8.35 -0.66 2.28
C LEU A 212 9.21 -1.82 2.78
N ALA A 213 8.86 -3.06 2.45
CA ALA A 213 9.64 -4.25 2.80
C ALA A 213 11.00 -4.27 2.09
N ALA A 214 11.03 -3.98 0.79
CA ALA A 214 12.29 -3.90 0.04
C ALA A 214 13.19 -2.76 0.57
N ALA A 215 12.61 -1.61 0.88
CA ALA A 215 13.35 -0.48 1.47
C ALA A 215 13.92 -0.83 2.86
N HIS A 216 13.17 -1.57 3.68
CA HIS A 216 13.65 -2.08 4.97
C HIS A 216 14.88 -2.99 4.82
N GLN A 217 14.97 -3.74 3.73
CA GLN A 217 16.15 -4.56 3.39
C GLN A 217 17.30 -3.75 2.77
N GLY A 218 17.20 -2.42 2.70
CA GLY A 218 18.22 -1.56 2.09
C GLY A 218 18.23 -1.60 0.56
N LEU A 219 17.14 -2.06 -0.08
CA LEU A 219 16.99 -2.06 -1.52
C LEU A 219 16.37 -0.74 -1.99
N SER A 220 16.89 -0.21 -3.09
CA SER A 220 16.23 0.84 -3.86
C SER A 220 15.18 0.24 -4.79
N VAL A 221 14.03 0.90 -4.92
CA VAL A 221 12.87 0.37 -5.64
C VAL A 221 12.42 1.33 -6.74
N GLY A 222 12.31 0.83 -7.96
CA GLY A 222 11.64 1.46 -9.10
C GLY A 222 10.37 0.72 -9.48
N PHE A 223 9.48 1.40 -10.20
CA PHE A 223 8.27 0.81 -10.75
C PHE A 223 8.16 1.15 -12.23
N ASP A 224 8.06 0.11 -13.04
CA ASP A 224 7.77 0.22 -14.46
C ASP A 224 6.32 -0.15 -14.71
N ARG A 225 5.80 0.40 -15.80
CA ARG A 225 4.38 0.37 -16.15
C ARG A 225 4.10 -0.40 -17.43
N GLU A 226 5.15 -0.77 -18.12
CA GLU A 226 5.10 -1.60 -19.29
C GLU A 226 5.46 -3.02 -18.85
N PRO A 227 4.60 -4.01 -19.15
CA PRO A 227 4.95 -5.40 -18.88
C PRO A 227 6.18 -5.78 -19.69
N ASP A 228 7.00 -6.66 -19.11
CA ASP A 228 7.99 -7.37 -19.91
C ASP A 228 7.30 -8.37 -20.87
N GLU A 229 8.08 -9.10 -21.65
CA GLU A 229 7.53 -10.07 -22.60
C GLU A 229 6.92 -11.32 -21.92
N THR A 230 6.98 -11.42 -20.59
CA THR A 230 6.47 -12.57 -19.83
C THR A 230 4.94 -12.58 -19.81
N PRO A 231 4.29 -13.65 -20.29
CA PRO A 231 2.83 -13.75 -20.25
C PRO A 231 2.30 -13.73 -18.82
N GLY A 232 1.36 -12.83 -18.54
CA GLY A 232 0.68 -12.78 -17.24
C GLY A 232 -0.27 -13.97 -17.01
N PRO A 233 -0.65 -14.23 -15.74
CA PRO A 233 -1.57 -15.31 -15.40
C PRO A 233 -2.96 -15.07 -16.00
N LYS A 234 -3.63 -16.15 -16.43
CA LYS A 234 -4.97 -16.07 -17.02
C LYS A 234 -5.97 -15.46 -16.02
N GLY A 235 -6.75 -14.50 -16.50
CA GLY A 235 -7.79 -13.84 -15.69
C GLY A 235 -7.29 -12.67 -14.85
N TYR A 236 -6.06 -12.22 -15.09
CA TYR A 236 -5.48 -11.04 -14.45
C TYR A 236 -5.08 -9.99 -15.49
N ASP A 237 -5.02 -8.75 -15.03
CA ASP A 237 -4.48 -7.60 -15.77
C ASP A 237 -3.19 -7.14 -15.11
N TYR A 238 -2.22 -6.76 -15.94
CA TYR A 238 -0.95 -6.22 -15.49
C TYR A 238 -1.14 -4.84 -14.84
N VAL A 239 -0.40 -4.58 -13.75
CA VAL A 239 -0.46 -3.33 -13.00
C VAL A 239 0.86 -2.57 -13.06
N ALA A 240 1.95 -3.23 -12.66
CA ALA A 240 3.30 -2.65 -12.61
C ALA A 240 4.35 -3.76 -12.44
N THR A 241 5.59 -3.44 -12.75
CA THR A 241 6.77 -4.25 -12.45
C THR A 241 7.59 -3.56 -11.38
N MET A 242 7.83 -4.24 -10.26
CA MET A 242 8.72 -3.75 -9.21
C MET A 242 10.15 -4.17 -9.52
N ILE A 243 11.04 -3.18 -9.62
CA ILE A 243 12.47 -3.39 -9.85
C ILE A 243 13.22 -3.04 -8.57
N THR A 244 14.05 -3.96 -8.10
CA THR A 244 14.91 -3.73 -6.93
C THR A 244 16.37 -3.65 -7.34
N ARG A 245 17.13 -2.76 -6.70
CA ARG A 245 18.58 -2.66 -6.86
C ARG A 245 19.22 -2.46 -5.49
N HIS A 246 20.37 -3.08 -5.25
CA HIS A 246 21.17 -2.73 -4.07
C HIS A 246 21.47 -1.23 -4.08
N ALA A 247 21.25 -0.57 -2.96
CA ALA A 247 21.64 0.83 -2.82
C ALA A 247 23.15 0.95 -3.09
N SER A 248 23.53 1.85 -3.99
CA SER A 248 24.92 2.13 -4.34
C SER A 248 25.68 2.60 -3.08
N GLY A 249 26.33 1.67 -2.38
CA GLY A 249 27.04 1.94 -1.13
C GLY A 249 27.36 0.72 -0.26
N ALA A 250 26.68 -0.42 -0.45
CA ALA A 250 27.06 -1.66 0.24
C ALA A 250 28.10 -2.43 -0.57
N GLN A 251 29.37 -2.03 -0.48
CA GLN A 251 30.47 -2.93 -0.86
C GLN A 251 30.43 -4.14 0.07
N SER A 252 30.36 -5.33 -0.53
CA SER A 252 30.55 -6.62 0.11
C SER A 252 31.93 -6.66 0.79
N GLN A 253 31.97 -6.56 2.12
CA GLN A 253 33.10 -7.09 2.86
C GLN A 253 32.97 -8.61 2.89
N GLY A 254 33.54 -9.25 1.87
CA GLY A 254 33.61 -10.70 1.73
C GLY A 254 35.04 -11.16 1.43
N ALA A 255 35.71 -11.65 2.47
CA ALA A 255 36.81 -12.62 2.44
C ALA A 255 38.10 -12.26 1.67
N ASN A 256 38.99 -11.49 2.31
CA ASN A 256 40.42 -11.65 2.08
C ASN A 256 40.91 -12.88 2.87
N GLY A 257 41.18 -13.97 2.14
CA GLY A 257 41.75 -15.19 2.68
C GLY A 257 43.13 -14.96 3.30
N VAL A 258 43.25 -15.29 4.58
CA VAL A 258 44.53 -15.44 5.26
C VAL A 258 45.21 -16.68 4.70
N LYS A 259 46.22 -16.51 3.84
CA LYS A 259 47.19 -17.55 3.52
C LYS A 259 48.06 -17.79 4.76
N VAL A 260 47.80 -18.88 5.47
CA VAL A 260 48.74 -19.44 6.45
C VAL A 260 49.85 -20.14 5.66
N GLY A 261 51.05 -19.57 5.70
CA GLY A 261 52.26 -20.18 5.15
C GLY A 261 52.67 -21.41 5.96
N ARG A 262 52.81 -22.54 5.28
CA ARG A 262 53.53 -23.72 5.78
C ARG A 262 55.03 -23.42 5.71
N GLN A 263 55.70 -23.36 6.85
CA GLN A 263 57.14 -23.64 6.93
C GLN A 263 57.29 -25.12 7.28
N VAL A 264 58.00 -25.84 6.41
CA VAL A 264 58.46 -27.21 6.62
C VAL A 264 59.93 -27.11 6.97
N SER A 265 60.31 -27.67 8.12
CA SER A 265 61.67 -28.13 8.43
C SER A 265 61.89 -29.51 7.83
#